data_AF-A0A9P3N0K9-F1
#
_entry.id   AF-A0A9P3N0K9-F1
#
_cell.length_a   1.000
_cell.length_b   1.000
_cell.length_c   1.000
_cell.angle_alpha   90.00
_cell.angle_beta   90.00
_cell.angle_gamma   90.00
#
_symmetry.space_group_name_H-M   'P 1'
#
loop_
_entity.id
_entity.type
_entity.pdbx_description
1 polymer ?
#
loop_
_entity_poly.entity_id
_entity_poly.type
_entity_poly.pdbx_seq_one_letter_code
_entity_poly.pdbx_strand_id
1 'polypeptide(L)'
;MAALRLTSSAAFRVSTASSASQQHLGLSTLGFSSSRAARVPLAPESVAAGRFPRTVGAPPSFFINEAGLRSFSEKNSRSISEAGLRFAALAGAVPPSPIGTAARHARSHGVPCRLFATVRDGSATAKEVSLVQGASRGIGLELARQLLQRSADSHVIATCRDPAAAAPLRELQRSSGDRLTVFPLDVTDEASIEGAARHVAATWGHLNLLINASGLLHVPGTMKPETSMKALTPQAMLTSFQVNAMGPALVIKHMAPLLAAGGGAAAGREVAVAGSISARVSSIGDNRLGGWHSYRASKAALNQLVRTMSIELAAKKQPVSAVLLHPGTVDTDLSKPFQTAVPPGKLFTREFAAHKLLGVVGRITAADNGKFFAWDGQEIPW
;
A
#
# COMPACT_ATOMS: atom_id res chain seq x y z
N MET A 1 35.99 -44.62 -51.68
CA MET A 1 36.64 -43.45 -52.32
C MET A 1 37.26 -42.56 -51.25
N ALA A 2 38.04 -41.53 -51.61
CA ALA A 2 38.73 -40.62 -50.68
C ALA A 2 37.75 -39.87 -49.76
N ALA A 3 38.05 -39.44 -48.52
CA ALA A 3 39.29 -39.15 -47.78
C ALA A 3 39.86 -37.71 -47.92
N LEU A 4 39.66 -36.88 -46.89
CA LEU A 4 40.52 -35.83 -46.27
C LEU A 4 39.73 -35.35 -45.01
N ARG A 5 40.22 -35.12 -43.77
CA ARG A 5 41.44 -34.49 -43.19
C ARG A 5 41.45 -32.95 -43.29
N LEU A 6 41.75 -32.15 -42.26
CA LEU A 6 41.84 -32.33 -40.78
C LEU A 6 40.97 -31.21 -40.11
N THR A 7 41.01 -30.74 -38.85
CA THR A 7 41.82 -30.86 -37.58
C THR A 7 40.87 -30.40 -36.42
N SER A 8 41.13 -30.39 -35.10
CA SER A 8 42.27 -30.72 -34.20
C SER A 8 41.78 -31.06 -32.77
N SER A 9 42.72 -31.24 -31.82
CA SER A 9 42.51 -31.42 -30.36
C SER A 9 42.46 -30.05 -29.63
N ALA A 10 41.83 -29.79 -28.46
CA ALA A 10 41.26 -30.57 -27.34
C ALA A 10 42.22 -30.97 -26.18
N ALA A 11 41.70 -30.90 -24.93
CA ALA A 11 42.20 -31.46 -23.65
C ALA A 11 43.52 -30.91 -23.03
N PHE A 12 43.86 -31.06 -21.73
CA PHE A 12 43.13 -31.19 -20.43
C PHE A 12 44.19 -31.19 -19.25
N ARG A 13 43.75 -31.20 -17.97
CA ARG A 13 44.53 -31.27 -16.68
C ARG A 13 45.19 -29.94 -16.22
N VAL A 14 45.29 -29.51 -14.95
CA VAL A 14 45.14 -30.03 -13.55
C VAL A 14 46.48 -30.25 -12.80
N SER A 15 46.73 -29.46 -11.74
CA SER A 15 47.15 -29.85 -10.36
C SER A 15 48.10 -28.85 -9.63
N THR A 16 47.73 -28.46 -8.39
CA THR A 16 48.56 -28.21 -7.16
C THR A 16 49.97 -27.58 -7.21
N ALA A 17 50.22 -26.52 -6.40
CA ALA A 17 50.98 -26.58 -5.11
C ALA A 17 51.76 -25.29 -4.68
N SER A 18 51.88 -25.12 -3.35
CA SER A 18 53.00 -24.56 -2.55
C SER A 18 53.41 -23.06 -2.53
N SER A 19 53.19 -22.46 -1.34
CA SER A 19 54.17 -21.75 -0.46
C SER A 19 54.95 -20.48 -0.87
N ALA A 20 54.84 -19.50 0.05
CA ALA A 20 55.90 -18.66 0.63
C ALA A 20 56.51 -17.48 -0.13
N SER A 21 56.34 -16.27 0.45
CA SER A 21 57.44 -15.37 0.80
C SER A 21 56.98 -14.31 1.82
N GLN A 22 57.85 -13.97 2.78
CA GLN A 22 57.71 -12.77 3.62
C GLN A 22 58.63 -11.68 3.07
N GLN A 23 58.28 -10.40 3.24
CA GLN A 23 59.26 -9.37 3.58
C GLN A 23 58.70 -8.38 4.62
N HIS A 24 59.57 -7.92 5.52
CA HIS A 24 59.30 -6.89 6.53
C HIS A 24 59.65 -5.49 6.00
N LEU A 25 58.95 -4.46 6.49
CA LEU A 25 59.42 -3.09 6.83
C LEU A 25 58.19 -2.22 7.17
N GLY A 26 58.18 -1.33 8.17
CA GLY A 26 59.14 -1.12 9.26
C GLY A 26 58.98 0.26 9.94
N LEU A 27 58.49 0.27 11.20
CA LEU A 27 58.40 1.45 12.10
C LEU A 27 57.45 2.58 11.59
N SER A 28 56.96 3.54 12.39
CA SER A 28 57.38 4.03 13.73
C SER A 28 56.21 4.36 14.66
N THR A 29 56.43 4.21 15.97
CA THR A 29 55.57 4.74 17.06
C THR A 29 55.99 6.14 17.51
N LEU A 30 55.03 7.00 17.89
CA LEU A 30 55.05 8.08 18.90
C LEU A 30 53.79 8.95 18.70
N GLY A 31 53.14 9.54 19.71
CA GLY A 31 53.38 9.54 21.15
C GLY A 31 52.20 10.12 21.95
N PHE A 32 52.34 10.18 23.28
CA PHE A 32 51.33 10.59 24.27
C PHE A 32 50.64 11.95 24.02
N SER A 33 49.37 12.05 24.43
CA SER A 33 48.98 13.02 25.46
C SER A 33 47.72 12.57 26.21
N SER A 34 47.56 13.01 27.46
CA SER A 34 46.45 12.63 28.36
C SER A 34 45.89 13.84 29.09
N SER A 35 44.57 13.90 29.28
CA SER A 35 43.96 14.80 30.27
C SER A 35 42.83 14.08 31.03
N ARG A 36 42.67 14.41 32.32
CA ARG A 36 41.66 13.87 33.23
C ARG A 36 40.64 14.95 33.59
N ALA A 37 39.35 14.64 33.53
CA ALA A 37 38.30 15.14 34.44
C ALA A 37 36.97 14.43 34.10
N ALA A 38 36.07 14.11 35.03
CA ALA A 38 36.23 13.83 36.46
C ALA A 38 35.08 12.87 36.85
N ARG A 39 35.24 12.04 37.89
CA ARG A 39 34.13 11.24 38.46
C ARG A 39 33.60 11.93 39.71
N VAL A 40 32.29 12.06 39.81
CA VAL A 40 31.56 12.42 41.05
C VAL A 40 30.93 11.12 41.61
N PRO A 41 31.04 10.82 42.91
CA PRO A 41 30.67 9.51 43.45
C PRO A 41 29.17 9.35 43.72
N LEU A 42 28.72 8.10 43.74
CA LEU A 42 27.47 7.68 44.40
C LEU A 42 27.76 7.30 45.85
N ALA A 43 26.84 7.62 46.76
CA ALA A 43 26.76 7.09 48.12
C ALA A 43 25.28 6.78 48.47
N PRO A 44 24.97 5.83 49.36
CA PRO A 44 23.65 5.20 49.43
C PRO A 44 22.84 5.48 50.70
N GLU A 45 21.61 4.93 50.73
CA GLU A 45 20.74 4.68 51.92
C GLU A 45 20.20 5.90 52.70
N SER A 46 18.89 5.95 52.94
CA SER A 46 18.29 5.21 54.05
C SER A 46 16.75 5.11 53.96
N VAL A 47 16.14 4.30 54.84
CA VAL A 47 14.72 3.93 54.82
C VAL A 47 13.89 4.74 55.83
N ALA A 48 12.69 5.16 55.45
CA ALA A 48 11.63 5.60 56.37
C ALA A 48 10.28 4.97 55.99
N ALA A 49 9.59 4.36 56.97
CA ALA A 49 8.38 3.58 56.72
C ALA A 49 7.08 4.41 56.89
N GLY A 50 6.26 4.48 55.82
CA GLY A 50 4.89 5.01 55.87
C GLY A 50 3.87 3.92 56.21
N ARG A 51 2.94 4.19 57.13
CA ARG A 51 1.93 3.21 57.60
C ARG A 51 0.73 3.09 56.65
N PHE A 52 0.26 1.86 56.43
CA PHE A 52 -1.09 1.58 55.93
C PHE A 52 -2.14 1.82 57.02
N PRO A 53 -3.36 2.22 56.60
CA PRO A 53 -4.60 1.64 57.11
C PRO A 53 -5.33 0.82 56.02
N ARG A 54 -6.12 -0.18 56.42
CA ARG A 54 -7.00 -0.97 55.53
C ARG A 54 -8.48 -0.63 55.78
N THR A 55 -9.18 -0.19 54.74
CA THR A 55 -10.63 -0.27 54.54
C THR A 55 -10.84 -0.28 53.01
N VAL A 56 -11.35 -1.33 52.36
CA VAL A 56 -12.68 -1.96 52.46
C VAL A 56 -13.80 -0.96 52.16
N GLY A 57 -14.35 -1.04 50.94
CA GLY A 57 -15.45 -0.21 50.46
C GLY A 57 -15.53 -0.25 48.93
N ALA A 58 -16.46 -1.06 48.38
CA ALA A 58 -16.73 -1.10 46.95
C ALA A 58 -17.92 -0.19 46.60
N PRO A 59 -17.83 0.66 45.56
CA PRO A 59 -18.99 1.42 45.08
C PRO A 59 -19.96 0.53 44.29
N PRO A 60 -21.28 0.81 44.32
CA PRO A 60 -22.30 -0.05 43.72
C PRO A 60 -22.40 0.10 42.19
N SER A 61 -22.93 -0.95 41.55
CA SER A 61 -23.24 -0.96 40.12
C SER A 61 -24.43 -0.05 39.78
N PHE A 62 -24.20 0.97 38.96
CA PHE A 62 -25.30 1.76 38.39
C PHE A 62 -25.90 1.07 37.17
N PHE A 63 -27.13 0.56 37.32
CA PHE A 63 -28.01 0.31 36.19
C PHE A 63 -28.43 1.66 35.57
N ILE A 64 -28.42 1.75 34.24
CA ILE A 64 -29.12 2.81 33.50
C ILE A 64 -30.24 2.12 32.71
N ASN A 65 -31.48 2.57 32.95
CA ASN A 65 -32.68 2.10 32.26
C ASN A 65 -33.05 3.07 31.13
N GLU A 66 -33.78 2.61 30.11
CA GLU A 66 -34.16 3.42 28.94
C GLU A 66 -35.29 4.44 29.24
N ALA A 67 -34.98 5.51 29.97
CA ALA A 67 -35.91 6.60 30.25
C ALA A 67 -35.20 7.96 30.49
N GLY A 68 -34.26 8.36 29.62
CA GLY A 68 -33.41 9.55 29.87
C GLY A 68 -32.93 10.39 28.69
N LEU A 69 -33.37 10.12 27.45
CA LEU A 69 -32.83 10.77 26.23
C LEU A 69 -33.91 11.30 25.27
N ARG A 70 -34.89 12.06 25.78
CA ARG A 70 -35.88 12.81 24.97
C ARG A 70 -36.20 14.22 25.51
N SER A 71 -35.18 14.99 25.91
CA SER A 71 -35.36 16.41 26.29
C SER A 71 -34.08 17.24 26.14
N PHE A 72 -33.40 17.16 24.99
CA PHE A 72 -32.31 18.09 24.65
C PHE A 72 -32.32 18.49 23.16
N SER A 73 -33.49 18.94 22.72
CA SER A 73 -33.68 19.75 21.51
C SER A 73 -34.52 20.97 21.92
N GLU A 74 -34.43 22.07 21.15
CA GLU A 74 -35.18 23.31 21.34
C GLU A 74 -35.07 24.00 22.72
N LYS A 75 -33.94 24.69 22.97
CA LYS A 75 -33.85 26.04 23.60
C LYS A 75 -32.41 26.49 23.87
N ASN A 76 -31.78 27.13 22.88
CA ASN A 76 -30.98 28.35 23.10
C ASN A 76 -30.52 28.95 21.76
N SER A 77 -31.28 29.92 21.25
CA SER A 77 -31.01 30.61 19.98
C SER A 77 -31.19 32.12 20.15
N ARG A 78 -30.27 32.76 20.90
CA ARG A 78 -30.01 34.21 20.97
C ARG A 78 -28.75 34.47 21.81
N SER A 79 -28.05 35.57 21.49
CA SER A 79 -26.86 36.08 22.20
C SER A 79 -25.64 35.15 22.28
N ILE A 80 -24.78 35.18 21.24
CA ILE A 80 -23.51 35.93 21.35
C ILE A 80 -23.33 36.72 20.05
N SER A 81 -23.28 38.04 20.18
CA SER A 81 -22.73 38.99 19.21
C SER A 81 -21.74 39.90 19.95
N GLU A 82 -20.86 40.59 19.24
CA GLU A 82 -19.76 41.42 19.78
C GLU A 82 -18.57 40.64 20.38
N ALA A 83 -17.67 40.16 19.49
CA ALA A 83 -16.28 39.82 19.81
C ALA A 83 -15.40 39.94 18.55
N GLY A 84 -15.22 41.15 18.03
CA GLY A 84 -14.57 41.40 16.74
C GLY A 84 -13.05 41.59 16.80
N LEU A 85 -12.35 40.93 15.88
CA LEU A 85 -11.02 41.21 15.29
C LEU A 85 -10.05 42.18 16.02
N ARG A 86 -8.97 41.63 16.60
CA ARG A 86 -7.56 42.13 16.53
C ARG A 86 -6.63 40.90 16.62
N PHE A 87 -5.44 40.80 16.02
CA PHE A 87 -4.59 41.73 15.26
C PHE A 87 -3.92 40.99 14.07
N ALA A 88 -3.46 41.73 13.05
CA ALA A 88 -2.42 41.30 12.10
C ALA A 88 -1.08 42.00 12.46
N ALA A 89 0.06 41.90 11.78
CA ALA A 89 0.48 41.24 10.53
C ALA A 89 2.02 41.01 10.59
N LEU A 90 2.59 40.24 9.65
CA LEU A 90 4.02 40.34 9.32
C LEU A 90 4.33 39.88 7.88
N ALA A 91 4.08 40.77 6.91
CA ALA A 91 4.56 40.66 5.52
C ALA A 91 4.72 42.09 4.95
N GLY A 92 5.81 42.35 4.22
CA GLY A 92 6.18 43.70 3.78
C GLY A 92 5.34 44.23 2.62
N ALA A 93 5.23 45.57 2.52
CA ALA A 93 4.49 46.26 1.46
C ALA A 93 5.42 46.81 0.37
N VAL A 94 4.94 46.79 -0.88
CA VAL A 94 5.47 47.58 -2.02
C VAL A 94 4.26 48.13 -2.79
N PRO A 95 4.20 49.43 -3.13
CA PRO A 95 2.99 50.07 -3.65
C PRO A 95 2.85 50.01 -5.19
N PRO A 96 1.62 50.08 -5.74
CA PRO A 96 1.35 50.14 -7.18
C PRO A 96 1.26 51.58 -7.73
N SER A 97 1.48 51.74 -9.03
CA SER A 97 1.31 52.98 -9.81
C SER A 97 1.14 52.67 -11.31
N PRO A 98 0.57 53.56 -12.15
CA PRO A 98 -0.71 53.18 -12.77
C PRO A 98 -0.75 53.06 -14.31
N ILE A 99 -1.91 52.54 -14.76
CA ILE A 99 -2.60 52.61 -16.07
C ILE A 99 -1.85 53.34 -17.21
N GLY A 100 -1.67 52.64 -18.34
CA GLY A 100 -1.37 53.24 -19.64
C GLY A 100 -2.13 52.55 -20.78
N THR A 101 -2.88 53.31 -21.59
CA THR A 101 -3.66 52.80 -22.73
C THR A 101 -2.88 52.87 -24.04
N ALA A 102 -2.88 51.77 -24.81
CA ALA A 102 -2.53 51.81 -26.23
C ALA A 102 -3.16 50.63 -26.99
N ALA A 103 -3.96 50.92 -28.02
CA ALA A 103 -4.39 49.92 -29.00
C ALA A 103 -3.40 49.83 -30.17
N ARG A 104 -3.28 48.66 -30.79
CA ARG A 104 -2.82 48.53 -32.19
C ARG A 104 -3.25 47.22 -32.82
N HIS A 105 -3.57 47.27 -34.13
CA HIS A 105 -3.89 46.09 -34.93
C HIS A 105 -2.63 45.29 -35.29
N ALA A 106 -2.78 43.97 -35.40
CA ALA A 106 -2.02 43.14 -36.34
C ALA A 106 -2.92 41.99 -36.83
N ARG A 107 -2.90 41.68 -38.13
CA ARG A 107 -3.58 40.52 -38.74
C ARG A 107 -2.53 39.51 -39.18
N SER A 108 -2.75 38.22 -38.94
CA SER A 108 -2.08 37.17 -39.73
C SER A 108 -2.83 35.83 -39.71
N HIS A 109 -3.24 35.42 -40.92
CA HIS A 109 -3.18 34.06 -41.46
C HIS A 109 -3.54 32.88 -40.55
N GLY A 110 -4.76 32.33 -40.74
CA GLY A 110 -5.13 31.02 -40.19
C GLY A 110 -4.66 29.85 -41.05
N VAL A 111 -4.46 28.69 -40.41
CA VAL A 111 -4.28 27.39 -41.06
C VAL A 111 -5.25 26.40 -40.42
N PRO A 112 -6.22 25.81 -41.16
CA PRO A 112 -7.16 24.85 -40.60
C PRO A 112 -6.51 23.46 -40.50
N CYS A 113 -6.04 23.08 -39.32
CA CYS A 113 -5.59 21.72 -39.04
C CYS A 113 -6.75 20.72 -39.17
N ARG A 114 -6.92 20.13 -40.37
CA ARG A 114 -7.81 18.99 -40.59
C ARG A 114 -7.23 17.76 -39.89
N LEU A 115 -7.63 17.55 -38.65
CA LEU A 115 -7.36 16.32 -37.92
C LEU A 115 -8.13 15.17 -38.59
N PHE A 116 -7.43 14.32 -39.35
CA PHE A 116 -8.02 13.11 -39.93
C PHE A 116 -8.30 12.08 -38.84
N ALA A 117 -9.48 12.18 -38.23
CA ALA A 117 -10.03 11.12 -37.41
C ALA A 117 -10.36 9.91 -38.30
N THR A 118 -9.47 8.93 -38.36
CA THR A 118 -9.77 7.63 -38.98
C THR A 118 -10.78 6.91 -38.10
N VAL A 119 -12.02 6.78 -38.60
CA VAL A 119 -13.04 5.95 -37.97
C VAL A 119 -12.54 4.51 -38.00
N ARG A 120 -12.11 4.00 -36.84
CA ARG A 120 -11.87 2.58 -36.64
C ARG A 120 -13.22 1.89 -36.47
N ASP A 121 -13.79 1.50 -37.60
CA ASP A 121 -14.90 0.55 -37.61
C ASP A 121 -14.40 -0.83 -37.17
N GLY A 122 -15.23 -1.58 -36.44
CA GLY A 122 -14.86 -2.86 -35.83
C GLY A 122 -14.89 -2.88 -34.30
N SER A 123 -15.87 -3.60 -33.74
CA SER A 123 -16.07 -3.81 -32.30
C SER A 123 -15.08 -4.81 -31.70
N ALA A 124 -13.80 -4.46 -31.66
CA ALA A 124 -12.81 -5.15 -30.84
C ALA A 124 -12.82 -4.53 -29.43
N THR A 125 -13.45 -5.21 -28.46
CA THR A 125 -13.40 -4.80 -27.05
C THR A 125 -11.94 -4.77 -26.58
N ALA A 126 -11.51 -3.68 -25.94
CA ALA A 126 -10.14 -3.55 -25.44
C ALA A 126 -9.79 -4.71 -24.49
N LYS A 127 -8.60 -5.29 -24.69
CA LYS A 127 -8.09 -6.44 -23.92
C LYS A 127 -8.11 -6.13 -22.43
N GLU A 128 -8.81 -6.92 -21.59
CA GLU A 128 -8.92 -6.59 -20.16
C GLU A 128 -7.56 -6.72 -19.46
N VAL A 129 -7.01 -5.60 -18.97
CA VAL A 129 -5.72 -5.55 -18.27
C VAL A 129 -5.92 -5.38 -16.77
N SER A 130 -5.47 -6.37 -16.01
CA SER A 130 -5.52 -6.38 -14.54
C SER A 130 -4.13 -6.38 -13.93
N LEU A 131 -3.84 -5.46 -13.01
CA LEU A 131 -2.59 -5.45 -12.24
C LEU A 131 -2.82 -5.99 -10.83
N VAL A 132 -2.07 -7.03 -10.44
CA VAL A 132 -2.03 -7.54 -9.07
C VAL A 132 -0.66 -7.25 -8.47
N GLN A 133 -0.64 -6.32 -7.52
CA GLN A 133 0.56 -5.91 -6.80
C GLN A 133 0.76 -6.82 -5.59
N GLY A 134 1.99 -7.30 -5.38
CA GLY A 134 2.31 -8.24 -4.31
C GLY A 134 2.02 -9.71 -4.65
N ALA A 135 2.13 -10.07 -5.93
CA ALA A 135 1.66 -11.35 -6.48
C ALA A 135 2.61 -12.56 -6.34
N SER A 136 3.73 -12.45 -5.61
CA SER A 136 4.72 -13.55 -5.54
C SER A 136 4.28 -14.77 -4.73
N ARG A 137 3.31 -14.62 -3.82
CA ARG A 137 2.78 -15.68 -2.93
C ARG A 137 1.42 -15.30 -2.32
N GLY A 138 0.84 -16.22 -1.56
CA GLY A 138 -0.38 -15.98 -0.77
C GLY A 138 -1.58 -15.56 -1.63
N ILE A 139 -2.36 -14.59 -1.15
CA ILE A 139 -3.58 -14.12 -1.82
C ILE A 139 -3.26 -13.47 -3.17
N GLY A 140 -2.18 -12.69 -3.29
CA GLY A 140 -1.82 -12.00 -4.53
C GLY A 140 -1.53 -12.96 -5.70
N LEU A 141 -0.81 -14.06 -5.43
CA LEU A 141 -0.55 -15.10 -6.43
C LEU A 141 -1.84 -15.77 -6.91
N GLU A 142 -2.77 -16.02 -5.99
CA GLU A 142 -4.03 -16.70 -6.30
C GLU A 142 -5.03 -15.79 -7.02
N LEU A 143 -5.06 -14.50 -6.68
CA LEU A 143 -5.79 -13.48 -7.45
C LEU A 143 -5.29 -13.43 -8.90
N ALA A 144 -3.97 -13.43 -9.12
CA ALA A 144 -3.39 -13.46 -10.47
C ALA A 144 -3.78 -14.75 -11.22
N ARG A 145 -3.71 -15.92 -10.56
CA ARG A 145 -4.14 -17.21 -11.13
C ARG A 145 -5.60 -17.20 -11.56
N GLN A 146 -6.52 -16.72 -10.72
CA GLN A 146 -7.95 -16.73 -11.04
C GLN A 146 -8.34 -15.66 -12.08
N LEU A 147 -7.65 -14.51 -12.12
CA LEU A 147 -7.82 -13.53 -13.21
C LEU A 147 -7.40 -14.10 -14.58
N LEU A 148 -6.40 -14.97 -14.61
CA LEU A 148 -5.99 -15.70 -15.83
C LEU A 148 -6.99 -16.79 -16.24
N GLN A 149 -7.80 -17.30 -15.31
CA GLN A 149 -8.84 -18.31 -15.57
C GLN A 149 -10.18 -17.71 -16.02
N ARG A 150 -10.40 -16.40 -15.86
CA ARG A 150 -11.71 -15.74 -16.12
C ARG A 150 -12.07 -15.54 -17.59
N SER A 151 -11.10 -15.25 -18.44
CA SER A 151 -11.27 -15.02 -19.88
C SER A 151 -9.97 -15.34 -20.60
N ALA A 152 -10.01 -15.88 -21.82
CA ALA A 152 -8.82 -16.04 -22.65
C ALA A 152 -8.22 -14.68 -23.07
N ASP A 153 -9.06 -13.66 -23.17
CA ASP A 153 -8.69 -12.32 -23.63
C ASP A 153 -8.21 -11.40 -22.49
N SER A 154 -8.13 -11.87 -21.24
CA SER A 154 -7.51 -11.08 -20.16
C SER A 154 -5.97 -11.14 -20.22
N HIS A 155 -5.34 -10.03 -19.86
CA HIS A 155 -3.91 -9.95 -19.55
C HIS A 155 -3.72 -9.57 -18.07
N VAL A 156 -2.81 -10.27 -17.38
CA VAL A 156 -2.50 -10.02 -15.97
C VAL A 156 -1.07 -9.54 -15.82
N ILE A 157 -0.91 -8.46 -15.07
CA ILE A 157 0.38 -7.88 -14.70
C ILE A 157 0.60 -8.18 -13.22
N ALA A 158 1.48 -9.13 -12.91
CA ALA A 158 1.76 -9.57 -11.55
C ALA A 158 3.07 -8.95 -11.07
N THR A 159 3.02 -8.11 -10.04
CA THR A 159 4.22 -7.39 -9.58
C THR A 159 4.69 -7.85 -8.20
N CYS A 160 6.00 -7.88 -8.01
CA CYS A 160 6.64 -8.21 -6.75
C CYS A 160 8.10 -7.70 -6.71
N ARG A 161 8.69 -7.60 -5.51
CA ARG A 161 10.03 -7.02 -5.31
C ARG A 161 11.14 -7.74 -6.08
N ASP A 162 11.10 -9.07 -6.05
CA ASP A 162 12.07 -9.94 -6.71
C ASP A 162 11.33 -11.02 -7.53
N PRO A 163 11.17 -10.79 -8.85
CA PRO A 163 10.65 -11.78 -9.78
C PRO A 163 11.47 -13.07 -9.91
N ALA A 164 12.78 -13.03 -9.69
CA ALA A 164 13.67 -14.17 -9.88
C ALA A 164 13.50 -15.20 -8.74
N ALA A 165 13.44 -14.72 -7.49
CA ALA A 165 13.15 -15.54 -6.32
C ALA A 165 11.68 -16.00 -6.22
N ALA A 166 10.74 -15.36 -6.94
CA ALA A 166 9.31 -15.68 -6.92
C ALA A 166 8.96 -16.96 -7.71
N ALA A 167 9.55 -18.11 -7.36
CA ALA A 167 9.38 -19.38 -8.08
C ALA A 167 7.91 -19.79 -8.35
N PRO A 168 6.94 -19.65 -7.43
CA PRO A 168 5.53 -19.96 -7.71
C PRO A 168 4.87 -19.03 -8.74
N LEU A 169 5.32 -17.78 -8.84
CA LEU A 169 4.85 -16.82 -9.84
C LEU A 169 5.50 -17.08 -11.21
N ARG A 170 6.78 -17.50 -11.22
CA ARG A 170 7.47 -17.97 -12.44
C ARG A 170 6.89 -19.27 -13.01
N GLU A 171 6.36 -20.14 -12.16
CA GLU A 171 5.55 -21.30 -12.57
C GLU A 171 4.27 -20.84 -13.27
N LEU A 172 3.51 -19.96 -12.61
CA LEU A 172 2.28 -19.40 -13.20
C LEU A 172 2.55 -18.69 -14.54
N GLN A 173 3.67 -17.97 -14.66
CA GLN A 173 4.06 -17.31 -15.92
C GLN A 173 4.33 -18.32 -17.04
N ARG A 174 5.13 -19.36 -16.77
CA ARG A 174 5.41 -20.44 -17.75
C ARG A 174 4.14 -21.16 -18.21
N SER A 175 3.17 -21.38 -17.32
CA SER A 175 1.90 -22.03 -17.66
C SER A 175 0.86 -21.10 -18.32
N SER A 176 1.10 -19.79 -18.37
CA SER A 176 0.14 -18.79 -18.88
C SER A 176 0.56 -18.09 -20.17
N GLY A 177 1.83 -18.22 -20.57
CA GLY A 177 2.39 -17.57 -21.76
C GLY A 177 2.22 -16.04 -21.74
N ASP A 178 2.00 -15.45 -22.92
CA ASP A 178 1.90 -13.99 -23.15
C ASP A 178 0.65 -13.32 -22.53
N ARG A 179 -0.08 -14.05 -21.68
CA ARG A 179 -1.17 -13.51 -20.85
C ARG A 179 -0.71 -13.05 -19.46
N LEU A 180 0.49 -13.41 -19.02
CA LEU A 180 1.04 -13.02 -17.72
C LEU A 180 2.38 -12.29 -17.84
N THR A 181 2.37 -10.97 -17.63
CA THR A 181 3.60 -10.19 -17.43
C THR A 181 3.97 -10.20 -15.94
N VAL A 182 5.20 -10.59 -15.62
CA VAL A 182 5.77 -10.45 -14.28
C VAL A 182 6.75 -9.28 -14.29
N PHE A 183 6.59 -8.31 -13.38
CA PHE A 183 7.38 -7.07 -13.36
C PHE A 183 7.88 -6.73 -11.94
N PRO A 184 9.12 -6.23 -11.79
CA PRO A 184 9.64 -5.82 -10.47
C PRO A 184 8.91 -4.58 -9.93
N LEU A 185 8.41 -4.66 -8.70
CA LEU A 185 7.81 -3.51 -7.99
C LEU A 185 8.05 -3.68 -6.48
N ASP A 186 8.80 -2.75 -5.87
CA ASP A 186 8.79 -2.57 -4.42
C ASP A 186 7.93 -1.36 -4.03
N VAL A 187 7.10 -1.55 -3.02
CA VAL A 187 6.16 -0.53 -2.53
C VAL A 187 6.80 0.45 -1.55
N THR A 188 8.05 0.21 -1.14
CA THR A 188 8.85 1.17 -0.36
C THR A 188 9.79 2.02 -1.22
N ASP A 189 9.78 1.84 -2.55
CA ASP A 189 10.52 2.68 -3.51
C ASP A 189 9.56 3.27 -4.55
N GLU A 190 9.37 4.60 -4.50
CA GLU A 190 8.48 5.27 -5.44
C GLU A 190 9.01 5.25 -6.89
N ALA A 191 10.33 5.18 -7.11
CA ALA A 191 10.89 5.08 -8.45
C ALA A 191 10.59 3.71 -9.10
N SER A 192 10.55 2.63 -8.29
CA SER A 192 10.09 1.31 -8.72
C SER A 192 8.59 1.33 -9.11
N ILE A 193 7.75 2.00 -8.32
CA ILE A 193 6.31 2.16 -8.63
C ILE A 193 6.10 2.96 -9.93
N GLU A 194 6.81 4.09 -10.09
CA GLU A 194 6.73 4.94 -11.28
C GLU A 194 7.25 4.20 -12.52
N GLY A 195 8.34 3.43 -12.40
CA GLY A 195 8.87 2.59 -13.46
C GLY A 195 7.87 1.53 -13.93
N ALA A 196 7.15 0.90 -13.00
CA ALA A 196 6.06 -0.02 -13.32
C ALA A 196 4.89 0.69 -14.01
N ALA A 197 4.46 1.86 -13.54
CA ALA A 197 3.39 2.63 -14.16
C ALA A 197 3.75 3.09 -15.60
N ARG A 198 5.00 3.53 -15.83
CA ARG A 198 5.51 3.86 -17.16
C ARG A 198 5.55 2.66 -18.10
N HIS A 199 5.94 1.48 -17.61
CA HIS A 199 5.86 0.24 -18.40
C HIS A 199 4.42 -0.10 -18.77
N VAL A 200 3.47 -0.01 -17.83
CA VAL A 200 2.05 -0.28 -18.10
C VAL A 200 1.48 0.70 -19.13
N ALA A 201 1.82 1.99 -19.01
CA ALA A 201 1.44 3.02 -19.96
C ALA A 201 1.98 2.75 -21.38
N ALA A 202 3.25 2.33 -21.49
CA ALA A 202 3.89 2.08 -22.78
C ALA A 202 3.38 0.80 -23.49
N THR A 203 2.98 -0.23 -22.74
CA THR A 203 2.62 -1.54 -23.32
C THR A 203 1.11 -1.77 -23.45
N TRP A 204 0.26 -1.19 -22.58
CA TRP A 204 -1.20 -1.32 -22.67
C TRP A 204 -1.97 0.00 -22.63
N GLY A 205 -1.38 1.08 -22.09
CA GLY A 205 -2.00 2.41 -22.03
C GLY A 205 -3.17 2.58 -21.05
N HIS A 206 -3.65 1.50 -20.42
CA HIS A 206 -4.79 1.51 -19.50
C HIS A 206 -4.73 0.34 -18.50
N LEU A 207 -5.57 0.39 -17.47
CA LEU A 207 -5.86 -0.69 -16.52
C LEU A 207 -7.36 -0.72 -16.23
N ASN A 208 -7.98 -1.90 -16.26
CA ASN A 208 -9.39 -2.06 -15.89
C ASN A 208 -9.55 -2.45 -14.41
N LEU A 209 -8.49 -3.02 -13.82
CA LEU A 209 -8.43 -3.47 -12.43
C LEU A 209 -7.01 -3.31 -11.87
N LEU A 210 -6.91 -2.76 -10.66
CA LEU A 210 -5.75 -2.80 -9.78
C LEU A 210 -6.14 -3.51 -8.47
N ILE A 211 -5.34 -4.47 -8.02
CA ILE A 211 -5.42 -4.99 -6.65
C ILE A 211 -4.07 -4.86 -5.94
N ASN A 212 -4.01 -4.03 -4.90
CA ASN A 212 -2.89 -3.97 -3.97
C ASN A 212 -3.03 -5.10 -2.93
N ALA A 213 -2.26 -6.18 -3.10
CA ALA A 213 -2.33 -7.37 -2.25
C ALA A 213 -1.16 -7.49 -1.23
N SER A 214 -0.15 -6.60 -1.26
CA SER A 214 0.91 -6.65 -0.26
C SER A 214 0.44 -6.23 1.14
N GLY A 215 0.96 -6.91 2.15
CA GLY A 215 0.81 -6.52 3.54
C GLY A 215 1.91 -7.13 4.41
N LEU A 216 2.19 -6.48 5.53
CA LEU A 216 3.20 -6.85 6.50
C LEU A 216 2.61 -6.86 7.90
N LEU A 217 2.64 -8.02 8.56
CA LEU A 217 2.22 -8.20 9.96
C LEU A 217 3.42 -8.58 10.86
N HIS A 218 4.39 -9.32 10.31
CA HIS A 218 5.59 -9.77 11.00
C HIS A 218 6.74 -9.98 10.01
N VAL A 219 7.96 -9.98 10.52
CA VAL A 219 9.18 -10.45 9.84
C VAL A 219 9.91 -11.35 10.85
N PRO A 220 10.11 -12.65 10.57
CA PRO A 220 10.82 -13.55 11.46
C PRO A 220 12.19 -12.99 11.87
N GLY A 221 12.45 -12.95 13.18
CA GLY A 221 13.69 -12.38 13.75
C GLY A 221 13.72 -10.86 13.88
N THR A 222 12.87 -10.09 13.19
CA THR A 222 12.94 -8.61 13.15
C THR A 222 11.74 -7.90 13.78
N MET A 223 10.50 -8.32 13.48
CA MET A 223 9.29 -7.70 14.06
C MET A 223 8.14 -8.70 14.23
N LYS A 224 7.35 -8.51 15.29
CA LYS A 224 6.14 -9.29 15.61
C LYS A 224 5.02 -8.36 16.10
N PRO A 225 3.73 -8.73 15.95
CA PRO A 225 2.62 -7.87 16.37
C PRO A 225 2.62 -7.58 17.88
N GLU A 226 2.35 -6.34 18.26
CA GLU A 226 2.53 -5.87 19.64
C GLU A 226 1.32 -6.21 20.50
N THR A 227 1.42 -7.25 21.34
CA THR A 227 0.35 -7.65 22.28
C THR A 227 0.24 -6.75 23.51
N SER A 228 1.14 -5.77 23.68
CA SER A 228 1.04 -4.74 24.72
C SER A 228 1.72 -3.44 24.28
N MET A 229 1.35 -2.31 24.88
CA MET A 229 1.96 -1.00 24.59
C MET A 229 3.48 -0.98 24.85
N LYS A 230 3.97 -1.79 25.80
CA LYS A 230 5.41 -1.91 26.12
C LYS A 230 6.26 -2.52 24.99
N ALA A 231 5.62 -3.12 23.98
CA ALA A 231 6.30 -3.73 22.83
C ALA A 231 6.31 -2.82 21.58
N LEU A 232 5.76 -1.60 21.67
CA LEU A 232 5.84 -0.61 20.59
C LEU A 232 7.27 -0.13 20.36
N THR A 233 7.67 -0.05 19.09
CA THR A 233 8.90 0.65 18.67
C THR A 233 8.59 1.56 17.48
N PRO A 234 9.22 2.76 17.37
CA PRO A 234 9.04 3.63 16.22
C PRO A 234 9.34 2.92 14.89
N GLN A 235 10.35 2.04 14.87
CA GLN A 235 10.76 1.28 13.70
C GLN A 235 9.67 0.31 13.24
N ALA A 236 9.07 -0.48 14.14
CA ALA A 236 7.98 -1.40 13.78
C ALA A 236 6.73 -0.64 13.27
N MET A 237 6.42 0.52 13.86
CA MET A 237 5.35 1.40 13.41
C MET A 237 5.62 1.95 12.00
N LEU A 238 6.82 2.51 11.77
CA LEU A 238 7.23 3.07 10.48
C LEU A 238 7.25 2.01 9.37
N THR A 239 7.86 0.85 9.59
CA THR A 239 7.90 -0.24 8.59
C THR A 239 6.50 -0.76 8.27
N SER A 240 5.62 -0.87 9.28
CA SER A 240 4.22 -1.24 9.05
C SER A 240 3.49 -0.17 8.22
N PHE A 241 3.67 1.11 8.53
CA PHE A 241 3.02 2.23 7.83
C PHE A 241 3.49 2.36 6.36
N GLN A 242 4.80 2.24 6.12
CA GLN A 242 5.39 2.25 4.78
C GLN A 242 4.79 1.15 3.89
N VAL A 243 4.79 -0.11 4.35
CA VAL A 243 4.35 -1.26 3.53
C VAL A 243 2.83 -1.39 3.45
N ASN A 244 2.09 -1.14 4.54
CA ASN A 244 0.64 -1.35 4.56
C ASN A 244 -0.19 -0.15 4.10
N ALA A 245 0.31 1.09 4.22
CA ALA A 245 -0.44 2.31 3.98
C ALA A 245 0.14 3.16 2.82
N MET A 246 1.39 3.60 2.95
CA MET A 246 2.03 4.46 1.94
C MET A 246 2.15 3.75 0.60
N GLY A 247 2.68 2.52 0.61
CA GLY A 247 2.90 1.70 -0.58
C GLY A 247 1.68 1.57 -1.49
N PRO A 248 0.56 1.00 -1.01
CA PRO A 248 -0.68 0.91 -1.78
C PRO A 248 -1.21 2.27 -2.27
N ALA A 249 -1.05 3.34 -1.49
CA ALA A 249 -1.48 4.68 -1.89
C ALA A 249 -0.60 5.29 -3.00
N LEU A 250 0.72 5.07 -2.96
CA LEU A 250 1.63 5.47 -4.04
C LEU A 250 1.37 4.66 -5.31
N VAL A 251 1.05 3.36 -5.20
CA VAL A 251 0.64 2.55 -6.36
C VAL A 251 -0.66 3.09 -6.96
N ILE A 252 -1.66 3.46 -6.14
CA ILE A 252 -2.89 4.10 -6.65
C ILE A 252 -2.59 5.46 -7.31
N LYS A 253 -1.77 6.32 -6.69
CA LYS A 253 -1.32 7.62 -7.25
C LYS A 253 -0.78 7.47 -8.68
N HIS A 254 0.14 6.53 -8.90
CA HIS A 254 0.79 6.34 -10.20
C HIS A 254 -0.06 5.58 -11.21
N MET A 255 -0.95 4.69 -10.76
CA MET A 255 -1.84 3.90 -11.64
C MET A 255 -3.18 4.59 -11.96
N ALA A 256 -3.58 5.64 -11.22
CA ALA A 256 -4.85 6.34 -11.42
C ALA A 256 -5.11 6.84 -12.85
N PRO A 257 -4.13 7.41 -13.60
CA PRO A 257 -4.36 7.80 -14.99
C PRO A 257 -4.70 6.61 -15.91
N LEU A 258 -4.08 5.45 -15.66
CA LEU A 258 -4.31 4.22 -16.42
C LEU A 258 -5.68 3.60 -16.08
N LEU A 259 -6.08 3.66 -14.82
CA LEU A 259 -7.41 3.27 -14.36
C LEU A 259 -8.50 4.18 -14.97
N ALA A 260 -8.27 5.49 -15.01
CA ALA A 260 -9.19 6.43 -15.65
C ALA A 260 -9.35 6.20 -17.16
N ALA A 261 -8.30 5.69 -17.83
CA ALA A 261 -8.35 5.28 -19.24
C ALA A 261 -9.01 3.89 -19.46
N GLY A 262 -9.04 3.03 -18.44
CA GLY A 262 -9.66 1.69 -18.50
C GLY A 262 -11.08 1.61 -17.94
N GLY A 263 -11.71 2.74 -17.66
CA GLY A 263 -13.09 2.88 -17.19
C GLY A 263 -13.92 3.85 -18.04
N GLY A 264 -15.22 3.91 -17.78
CA GLY A 264 -16.17 4.75 -18.50
C GLY A 264 -16.60 4.17 -19.85
N ALA A 265 -17.57 4.83 -20.50
CA ALA A 265 -18.24 4.33 -21.70
C ALA A 265 -17.28 3.93 -22.84
N ALA A 266 -16.16 4.66 -23.01
CA ALA A 266 -15.14 4.34 -24.02
C ALA A 266 -14.40 3.02 -23.76
N ALA A 267 -14.36 2.55 -22.51
CA ALA A 267 -13.78 1.26 -22.11
C ALA A 267 -14.85 0.15 -21.94
N GLY A 268 -16.11 0.41 -22.30
CA GLY A 268 -17.20 -0.57 -22.21
C GLY A 268 -17.63 -0.97 -20.79
N ARG A 269 -17.23 -0.22 -19.76
CA ARG A 269 -17.62 -0.46 -18.35
C ARG A 269 -17.85 0.85 -17.60
N GLU A 270 -18.65 0.83 -16.54
CA GLU A 270 -18.93 2.03 -15.73
C GLU A 270 -17.64 2.61 -15.11
N VAL A 271 -16.89 1.77 -14.38
CA VAL A 271 -15.67 2.16 -13.66
C VAL A 271 -14.57 1.11 -13.79
N ALA A 272 -13.31 1.56 -13.81
CA ALA A 272 -12.18 0.71 -13.42
C ALA A 272 -12.13 0.59 -11.88
N VAL A 273 -11.55 -0.48 -11.35
CA VAL A 273 -11.55 -0.74 -9.89
C VAL A 273 -10.14 -0.69 -9.32
N ALA A 274 -9.93 0.07 -8.25
CA ALA A 274 -8.70 0.10 -7.45
C ALA A 274 -8.95 -0.53 -6.08
N GLY A 275 -8.82 -1.85 -5.99
CA GLY A 275 -8.96 -2.61 -4.75
C GLY A 275 -7.67 -2.59 -3.91
N SER A 276 -7.78 -2.40 -2.60
CA SER A 276 -6.65 -2.59 -1.68
C SER A 276 -6.98 -3.55 -0.55
N ILE A 277 -6.14 -4.57 -0.34
CA ILE A 277 -6.34 -5.56 0.72
C ILE A 277 -6.10 -4.91 2.09
N SER A 278 -7.18 -4.81 2.86
CA SER A 278 -7.19 -4.37 4.26
C SER A 278 -7.67 -5.52 5.17
N ALA A 279 -7.86 -5.25 6.46
CA ALA A 279 -8.21 -6.27 7.44
C ALA A 279 -9.24 -5.74 8.45
N ARG A 280 -10.23 -6.54 8.86
CA ARG A 280 -11.28 -6.07 9.79
C ARG A 280 -10.74 -5.50 11.12
N VAL A 281 -9.53 -5.91 11.53
CA VAL A 281 -8.81 -5.33 12.68
C VAL A 281 -8.42 -3.85 12.52
N SER A 282 -8.58 -3.27 11.33
CA SER A 282 -8.39 -1.83 11.06
C SER A 282 -9.66 -1.00 11.15
N SER A 283 -10.83 -1.61 11.36
CA SER A 283 -12.00 -0.86 11.81
C SER A 283 -11.73 -0.38 13.23
N ILE A 284 -11.90 0.92 13.45
CA ILE A 284 -11.83 1.58 14.74
C ILE A 284 -13.09 1.24 15.55
N GLY A 285 -14.26 1.19 14.91
CA GLY A 285 -15.53 0.82 15.54
C GLY A 285 -15.58 -0.63 16.05
N ASP A 286 -15.07 -1.59 15.27
CA ASP A 286 -15.02 -3.02 15.67
C ASP A 286 -13.86 -3.34 16.65
N ASN A 287 -13.03 -2.37 17.07
CA ASN A 287 -11.81 -2.62 17.84
C ASN A 287 -12.05 -2.94 19.33
N ARG A 288 -12.61 -4.11 19.62
CA ARG A 288 -12.90 -4.60 20.98
C ARG A 288 -11.76 -5.42 21.61
N LEU A 289 -10.67 -5.69 20.86
CA LEU A 289 -9.58 -6.59 21.28
C LEU A 289 -8.24 -5.88 21.52
N GLY A 290 -8.02 -4.70 20.94
CA GLY A 290 -6.73 -4.01 21.01
C GLY A 290 -5.57 -4.81 20.41
N GLY A 291 -4.35 -4.50 20.84
CA GLY A 291 -3.11 -5.16 20.37
C GLY A 291 -2.81 -4.94 18.88
N TRP A 292 -1.66 -5.46 18.43
CA TRP A 292 -1.17 -5.39 17.05
C TRP A 292 -1.12 -3.94 16.53
N HIS A 293 -0.72 -3.03 17.42
CA HIS A 293 -0.85 -1.58 17.30
C HIS A 293 -0.33 -1.05 15.95
N SER A 294 0.87 -1.47 15.52
CA SER A 294 1.46 -1.01 14.26
C SER A 294 0.70 -1.51 13.02
N TYR A 295 0.18 -2.74 13.08
CA TYR A 295 -0.62 -3.33 12.01
C TYR A 295 -2.01 -2.68 11.90
N ARG A 296 -2.70 -2.50 13.03
CA ARG A 296 -4.01 -1.83 13.09
C ARG A 296 -3.90 -0.39 12.61
N ALA A 297 -2.96 0.39 13.15
CA ALA A 297 -2.77 1.78 12.78
C ALA A 297 -2.41 1.94 11.30
N SER A 298 -1.52 1.10 10.76
CA SER A 298 -1.16 1.17 9.35
C SER A 298 -2.29 0.72 8.39
N LYS A 299 -3.10 -0.27 8.75
CA LYS A 299 -4.29 -0.60 7.94
C LYS A 299 -5.46 0.38 8.13
N ALA A 300 -5.56 1.07 9.26
CA ALA A 300 -6.51 2.18 9.45
C ALA A 300 -6.08 3.42 8.63
N ALA A 301 -4.77 3.69 8.56
CA ALA A 301 -4.22 4.70 7.66
C ALA A 301 -4.46 4.35 6.19
N LEU A 302 -4.30 3.07 5.78
CA LEU A 302 -4.70 2.61 4.44
C LEU A 302 -6.19 2.90 4.17
N ASN A 303 -7.06 2.58 5.14
CA ASN A 303 -8.50 2.83 5.02
C ASN A 303 -8.79 4.32 4.77
N GLN A 304 -8.19 5.22 5.55
CA GLN A 304 -8.34 6.67 5.38
C GLN A 304 -7.74 7.17 4.04
N LEU A 305 -6.57 6.68 3.64
CA LEU A 305 -5.92 7.09 2.38
C LEU A 305 -6.77 6.72 1.17
N VAL A 306 -7.30 5.49 1.12
CA VAL A 306 -8.21 5.06 0.04
C VAL A 306 -9.52 5.85 0.07
N ARG A 307 -10.05 6.16 1.25
CA ARG A 307 -11.23 7.03 1.36
C ARG A 307 -10.96 8.44 0.83
N THR A 308 -9.83 9.07 1.16
CA THR A 308 -9.44 10.38 0.60
C THR A 308 -9.29 10.32 -0.91
N MET A 309 -8.55 9.34 -1.45
CA MET A 309 -8.37 9.19 -2.89
C MET A 309 -9.69 8.93 -3.63
N SER A 310 -10.63 8.18 -3.05
CA SER A 310 -11.96 7.96 -3.64
C SER A 310 -12.72 9.28 -3.91
N ILE A 311 -12.60 10.24 -2.99
CA ILE A 311 -13.24 11.56 -3.08
C ILE A 311 -12.53 12.42 -4.15
N GLU A 312 -11.20 12.37 -4.23
CA GLU A 312 -10.45 13.06 -5.28
C GLU A 312 -10.76 12.54 -6.68
N LEU A 313 -10.85 11.22 -6.87
CA LEU A 313 -11.20 10.58 -8.14
C LEU A 313 -12.59 11.03 -8.60
N ALA A 314 -13.57 11.03 -7.68
CA ALA A 314 -14.93 11.49 -7.95
C ALA A 314 -14.99 13.00 -8.27
N ALA A 315 -14.26 13.84 -7.51
CA ALA A 315 -14.19 15.29 -7.78
C ALA A 315 -13.55 15.61 -9.14
N LYS A 316 -12.57 14.80 -9.56
CA LYS A 316 -11.94 14.84 -10.89
C LYS A 316 -12.79 14.16 -11.99
N LYS A 317 -13.97 13.62 -11.64
CA LYS A 317 -14.89 12.85 -12.51
C LYS A 317 -14.22 11.67 -13.24
N GLN A 318 -13.21 11.06 -12.62
CA GLN A 318 -12.54 9.89 -13.18
C GLN A 318 -13.43 8.65 -12.99
N PRO A 319 -13.56 7.77 -14.01
CA PRO A 319 -14.40 6.58 -13.93
C PRO A 319 -13.66 5.46 -13.18
N VAL A 320 -13.38 5.69 -11.90
CA VAL A 320 -12.56 4.80 -11.05
C VAL A 320 -13.18 4.68 -9.66
N SER A 321 -13.53 3.46 -9.25
CA SER A 321 -13.96 3.15 -7.89
C SER A 321 -12.78 2.60 -7.08
N ALA A 322 -12.30 3.38 -6.11
CA ALA A 322 -11.26 2.96 -5.18
C ALA A 322 -11.90 2.35 -3.91
N VAL A 323 -11.58 1.09 -3.59
CA VAL A 323 -12.29 0.30 -2.57
C VAL A 323 -11.33 -0.51 -1.71
N LEU A 324 -11.76 -0.83 -0.49
CA LEU A 324 -11.00 -1.65 0.45
C LEU A 324 -11.62 -3.04 0.55
N LEU A 325 -10.77 -4.07 0.67
CA LEU A 325 -11.17 -5.47 0.59
C LEU A 325 -10.58 -6.26 1.76
N HIS A 326 -11.44 -6.85 2.60
CA HIS A 326 -11.04 -7.75 3.69
C HIS A 326 -11.27 -9.23 3.30
N PRO A 327 -10.21 -10.04 3.15
CA PRO A 327 -10.31 -11.42 2.65
C PRO A 327 -10.79 -12.46 3.69
N GLY A 328 -11.21 -12.03 4.88
CA GLY A 328 -11.31 -12.93 6.04
C GLY A 328 -9.92 -13.27 6.61
N THR A 329 -9.81 -14.40 7.31
CA THR A 329 -8.52 -14.93 7.76
C THR A 329 -8.10 -16.07 6.84
N VAL A 330 -7.00 -15.89 6.12
CA VAL A 330 -6.60 -16.78 5.00
C VAL A 330 -5.29 -17.48 5.31
N ASP A 331 -5.19 -18.79 5.06
CA ASP A 331 -3.96 -19.55 5.31
C ASP A 331 -2.81 -19.09 4.40
N THR A 332 -1.88 -18.35 5.01
CA THR A 332 -0.77 -17.65 4.39
C THR A 332 0.32 -17.45 5.43
N ASP A 333 1.57 -17.30 5.02
CA ASP A 333 2.70 -17.08 5.94
C ASP A 333 2.52 -15.83 6.83
N LEU A 334 1.72 -14.86 6.37
CA LEU A 334 1.31 -13.69 7.16
C LEU A 334 0.45 -14.10 8.36
N SER A 335 -0.55 -14.96 8.16
CA SER A 335 -1.47 -15.41 9.22
C SER A 335 -0.94 -16.57 10.05
N LYS A 336 -0.07 -17.42 9.48
CA LYS A 336 0.30 -18.74 10.02
C LYS A 336 0.70 -18.78 11.51
N PRO A 337 1.49 -17.82 12.05
CA PRO A 337 1.82 -17.81 13.48
C PRO A 337 0.66 -17.46 14.42
N PHE A 338 -0.51 -17.08 13.88
CA PHE A 338 -1.65 -16.51 14.62
C PHE A 338 -2.97 -17.27 14.38
N GLN A 339 -2.93 -18.42 13.71
CA GLN A 339 -4.12 -19.21 13.36
C GLN A 339 -4.77 -19.93 14.56
N THR A 340 -4.06 -20.12 15.67
CA THR A 340 -4.50 -20.91 16.83
C THR A 340 -5.81 -20.42 17.47
N ALA A 341 -6.13 -19.12 17.34
CA ALA A 341 -7.35 -18.52 17.88
C ALA A 341 -8.48 -18.36 16.84
N VAL A 342 -8.31 -18.91 15.62
CA VAL A 342 -9.31 -18.81 14.55
C VAL A 342 -10.36 -19.91 14.73
N PRO A 343 -11.67 -19.58 14.82
CA PRO A 343 -12.71 -20.60 14.98
C PRO A 343 -12.75 -21.61 13.81
N PRO A 344 -13.20 -22.86 14.06
CA PRO A 344 -13.43 -23.83 13.00
C PRO A 344 -14.28 -23.26 11.85
N GLY A 345 -13.85 -23.49 10.61
CA GLY A 345 -14.52 -22.95 9.41
C GLY A 345 -14.35 -21.44 9.19
N LYS A 346 -13.53 -20.73 9.98
CA LYS A 346 -13.18 -19.30 9.78
C LYS A 346 -11.74 -19.06 9.31
N LEU A 347 -10.93 -20.12 9.18
CA LEU A 347 -9.69 -20.11 8.41
C LEU A 347 -10.01 -20.53 6.98
N PHE A 348 -9.77 -19.63 6.02
CA PHE A 348 -10.07 -19.84 4.60
C PHE A 348 -8.82 -20.25 3.82
N THR A 349 -9.04 -21.01 2.75
CA THR A 349 -7.99 -21.26 1.74
C THR A 349 -7.78 -20.01 0.87
N ARG A 350 -6.67 -19.94 0.15
CA ARG A 350 -6.32 -18.79 -0.70
C ARG A 350 -7.29 -18.69 -1.88
N GLU A 351 -7.68 -19.84 -2.40
CA GLU A 351 -8.53 -20.07 -3.55
C GLU A 351 -9.95 -19.57 -3.24
N PHE A 352 -10.49 -19.91 -2.07
CA PHE A 352 -11.76 -19.38 -1.56
C PHE A 352 -11.71 -17.86 -1.39
N ALA A 353 -10.68 -17.35 -0.72
CA ALA A 353 -10.58 -15.91 -0.42
C ALA A 353 -10.42 -15.07 -1.70
N ALA A 354 -9.59 -15.50 -2.65
CA ALA A 354 -9.41 -14.85 -3.94
C ALA A 354 -10.70 -14.89 -4.77
N HIS A 355 -11.36 -16.05 -4.86
CA HIS A 355 -12.64 -16.20 -5.59
C HIS A 355 -13.70 -15.26 -5.03
N LYS A 356 -13.82 -15.20 -3.69
CA LYS A 356 -14.74 -14.32 -2.99
C LYS A 356 -14.42 -12.84 -3.20
N LEU A 357 -13.15 -12.42 -3.04
CA LEU A 357 -12.74 -11.04 -3.34
C LEU A 357 -12.99 -10.65 -4.81
N LEU A 358 -12.66 -11.51 -5.77
CA LEU A 358 -12.91 -11.24 -7.19
C LEU A 358 -14.41 -11.23 -7.53
N GLY A 359 -15.24 -11.95 -6.75
CA GLY A 359 -16.70 -11.89 -6.79
C GLY A 359 -17.30 -10.65 -6.12
N VAL A 360 -16.57 -9.95 -5.23
CA VAL A 360 -16.92 -8.59 -4.77
C VAL A 360 -16.49 -7.57 -5.83
N VAL A 361 -15.24 -7.61 -6.28
CA VAL A 361 -14.69 -6.72 -7.33
C VAL A 361 -15.55 -6.70 -8.59
N GLY A 362 -16.03 -7.86 -9.05
CA GLY A 362 -16.90 -7.97 -10.23
C GLY A 362 -18.32 -7.42 -10.07
N ARG A 363 -18.66 -6.84 -8.91
CA ARG A 363 -19.95 -6.17 -8.62
C ARG A 363 -19.79 -4.70 -8.21
N ILE A 364 -18.57 -4.15 -8.20
CA ILE A 364 -18.30 -2.76 -7.81
C ILE A 364 -18.81 -1.79 -8.88
N THR A 365 -19.63 -0.84 -8.45
CA THR A 365 -20.17 0.26 -9.27
C THR A 365 -19.51 1.60 -8.89
N ALA A 366 -19.87 2.69 -9.57
CA ALA A 366 -19.55 4.05 -9.14
C ALA A 366 -20.15 4.39 -7.75
N ALA A 367 -21.30 3.80 -7.39
CA ALA A 367 -21.95 3.98 -6.09
C ALA A 367 -21.23 3.28 -4.92
N ASP A 368 -20.20 2.47 -5.22
CA ASP A 368 -19.38 1.78 -4.23
C ASP A 368 -18.02 2.43 -3.97
N ASN A 369 -17.74 3.53 -4.67
CA ASN A 369 -16.47 4.25 -4.56
C ASN A 369 -16.20 4.73 -3.11
N GLY A 370 -15.07 4.31 -2.57
CA GLY A 370 -14.62 4.64 -1.22
C GLY A 370 -15.25 3.84 -0.09
N LYS A 371 -15.88 2.68 -0.36
CA LYS A 371 -16.39 1.73 0.65
C LYS A 371 -15.33 0.69 1.08
N PHE A 372 -15.61 -0.02 2.17
CA PHE A 372 -14.80 -1.12 2.69
C PHE A 372 -15.63 -2.40 2.79
N PHE A 373 -15.28 -3.45 2.03
CA PHE A 373 -16.04 -4.69 1.95
C PHE A 373 -15.33 -5.89 2.57
N ALA A 374 -16.09 -6.79 3.17
CA ALA A 374 -15.70 -8.16 3.47
C ALA A 374 -15.79 -9.07 2.23
N TRP A 375 -15.14 -10.22 2.30
CA TRP A 375 -15.13 -11.28 1.27
C TRP A 375 -16.54 -11.78 0.86
N ASP A 376 -17.53 -11.71 1.75
CA ASP A 376 -18.93 -12.05 1.46
C ASP A 376 -19.70 -10.91 0.75
N GLY A 377 -19.14 -9.70 0.76
CA GLY A 377 -19.75 -8.48 0.23
C GLY A 377 -20.46 -7.62 1.28
N GLN A 378 -20.38 -7.95 2.57
CA GLN A 378 -20.85 -7.04 3.63
C GLN A 378 -19.94 -5.81 3.72
N GLU A 379 -20.51 -4.62 3.92
CA GLU A 379 -19.74 -3.42 4.24
C GLU A 379 -19.23 -3.48 5.69
N ILE A 380 -17.97 -3.07 5.91
CA ILE A 380 -17.30 -3.06 7.22
C ILE A 380 -17.22 -1.61 7.71
N PRO A 381 -17.59 -1.32 8.97
CA PRO A 381 -17.46 0.02 9.54
C PRO A 381 -16.00 0.49 9.59
N TRP A 382 -15.81 1.81 9.69
CA TRP A 382 -14.49 2.44 9.78
C TRP A 382 -13.77 2.17 11.11
#